data_AF-R7U8J8-F1
#
_entry.id   AF-R7U8J8-F1
#
_cell.length_a   1.000
_cell.length_b   1.000
_cell.length_c   1.000
_cell.angle_alpha   90.00
_cell.angle_beta   90.00
_cell.angle_gamma   90.00
#
_symmetry.space_group_name_H-M   'P 1'
#
loop_
_entity.id
_entity.type
_entity.pdbx_description
1 polymer ?
#
loop_
_entity_poly.entity_id
_entity_poly.type
_entity_poly.pdbx_seq_one_letter_code
_entity_poly.pdbx_strand_id
1 'polypeptide(L)'
;MDEDDFNDNTVHYFDEDIPDYIDRDLDTDGDGIPDYLDDDDDNDGIPDSEDEDADGDGIPDYLVDKTRDTDGDGIPDYLDDDDDNDGIPDELDDDDDGDGIPDIEDDDSLLKDSDGDGIPDYLDDDDDNDGIPDYLDDDDDGDGIPDEEEENMYYQRDTDGDGIPDYLDDDDDNDGIPD
;
A
#
# COMPACT_ATOMS: atom_id res chain seq x y z
N MET A 1 36.49 -38.66 8.22
CA MET A 1 36.10 -39.01 9.60
C MET A 1 36.25 -37.73 10.42
N ASP A 2 35.53 -36.67 10.06
CA ASP A 2 34.04 -36.50 10.10
C ASP A 2 33.68 -36.16 11.57
N GLU A 3 32.99 -35.09 11.96
CA GLU A 3 32.25 -34.02 11.27
C GLU A 3 32.23 -32.74 12.14
N ASP A 4 31.68 -31.69 11.55
CA ASP A 4 31.11 -30.42 12.03
C ASP A 4 30.46 -30.49 13.44
N ASP A 5 30.37 -29.41 14.22
CA ASP A 5 29.53 -28.26 13.91
C ASP A 5 29.89 -27.02 14.75
N PHE A 6 29.74 -25.85 14.14
CA PHE A 6 29.92 -24.54 14.76
C PHE A 6 28.74 -24.27 15.70
N ASN A 7 29.04 -24.01 16.97
CA ASN A 7 28.04 -23.50 17.90
C ASN A 7 27.97 -21.98 17.74
N ASP A 8 27.37 -21.52 16.64
CA ASP A 8 26.85 -20.16 16.57
C ASP A 8 25.49 -20.13 17.25
N ASN A 9 25.36 -19.24 18.22
CA ASN A 9 24.17 -19.07 19.03
C ASN A 9 23.74 -17.60 18.98
N THR A 10 23.86 -16.98 17.82
CA THR A 10 22.96 -15.92 17.37
C THR A 10 21.60 -16.56 17.14
N VAL A 11 20.74 -16.34 18.12
CA VAL A 11 19.29 -16.49 17.98
C VAL A 11 18.89 -15.57 16.82
N HIS A 12 18.61 -16.15 15.65
CA HIS A 12 17.73 -15.55 14.66
C HIS A 12 16.38 -15.43 15.35
N TYR A 13 16.04 -14.21 15.76
CA TYR A 13 14.65 -13.85 16.00
C TYR A 13 14.08 -13.63 14.60
N PHE A 14 13.40 -14.65 14.09
CA PHE A 14 12.33 -14.42 13.15
C PHE A 14 11.21 -13.84 14.01
N ASP A 15 11.01 -12.52 13.93
CA ASP A 15 9.70 -11.96 14.22
C ASP A 15 8.91 -12.16 12.93
N GLU A 16 8.18 -13.25 12.89
CA GLU A 16 6.86 -13.28 12.26
C GLU A 16 5.97 -12.52 13.26
N ASP A 17 5.16 -11.56 12.80
CA ASP A 17 4.27 -10.67 13.56
C ASP A 17 4.87 -9.29 13.97
N ILE A 18 4.98 -8.28 13.07
CA ILE A 18 4.54 -6.86 13.26
C ILE A 18 4.40 -6.15 11.88
N PRO A 19 3.32 -5.37 11.63
CA PRO A 19 2.96 -4.69 10.37
C PRO A 19 3.31 -3.17 10.35
N ASP A 20 2.82 -2.45 9.32
CA ASP A 20 2.75 -1.00 9.05
C ASP A 20 3.82 -0.35 8.14
N TYR A 21 3.30 0.26 7.05
CA TYR A 21 3.80 1.43 6.32
C TYR A 21 5.19 1.31 5.69
N ILE A 22 5.25 1.30 4.35
CA ILE A 22 6.49 1.38 3.52
C ILE A 22 7.65 0.67 4.22
N ASP A 23 7.82 -0.65 4.09
CA ASP A 23 8.82 -1.43 4.85
C ASP A 23 10.08 -0.58 5.10
N ARG A 24 10.18 0.03 6.30
CA ARG A 24 11.16 1.11 6.54
C ARG A 24 12.58 0.55 6.65
N ASP A 25 12.68 -0.78 6.58
CA ASP A 25 13.88 -1.58 6.48
C ASP A 25 14.10 -2.12 5.04
N LEU A 26 13.17 -1.89 4.10
CA LEU A 26 13.34 -2.15 2.68
C LEU A 26 14.50 -1.30 2.17
N ASP A 27 15.47 -2.01 1.61
CA ASP A 27 16.79 -1.54 1.17
C ASP A 27 17.09 -2.40 -0.06
N THR A 28 16.43 -2.04 -1.17
CA THR A 28 16.31 -2.86 -2.38
C THR A 28 17.68 -3.19 -2.97
N ASP A 29 18.59 -2.23 -2.96
CA ASP A 29 19.96 -2.39 -3.45
C ASP A 29 20.97 -2.87 -2.37
N GLY A 30 20.59 -2.82 -1.09
CA GLY A 30 21.42 -3.21 0.05
C GLY A 30 22.55 -2.21 0.38
N ASP A 31 22.41 -0.93 0.04
CA ASP A 31 23.39 0.11 0.32
C ASP A 31 23.31 0.65 1.76
N GLY A 32 22.19 0.39 2.42
CA GLY A 32 21.90 0.76 3.81
C GLY A 32 21.21 2.11 3.98
N ILE A 33 20.70 2.69 2.90
CA ILE A 33 19.68 3.74 2.89
C ILE A 33 18.36 3.02 2.60
N PRO A 34 17.33 3.17 3.45
CA PRO A 34 16.01 2.62 3.14
C PRO A 34 15.41 3.29 1.92
N ASP A 35 14.63 2.55 1.12
CA ASP A 35 14.06 3.00 -0.16
C ASP A 35 13.32 4.34 -0.04
N TYR A 36 12.49 4.54 1.00
CA TYR A 36 11.79 5.82 1.23
C TYR A 36 12.71 7.05 1.45
N LEU A 37 14.01 6.84 1.69
CA LEU A 37 15.05 7.86 1.82
C LEU A 37 16.10 7.80 0.70
N ASP A 38 16.04 6.82 -0.18
CA ASP A 38 16.88 6.75 -1.36
C ASP A 38 16.23 7.55 -2.51
N ASP A 39 17.06 7.98 -3.47
CA ASP A 39 16.61 8.64 -4.70
C ASP A 39 16.84 7.73 -5.93
N ASP A 40 17.27 6.47 -5.73
CA ASP A 40 17.72 5.47 -6.72
C ASP A 40 17.70 4.05 -6.07
N ASP A 41 16.50 3.53 -5.80
CA ASP A 41 16.23 2.35 -4.93
C ASP A 41 16.93 1.06 -5.40
N ASP A 42 17.09 0.86 -6.71
CA ASP A 42 17.79 -0.29 -7.29
C ASP A 42 19.27 0.00 -7.66
N ASN A 43 19.70 1.25 -7.51
CA ASN A 43 21.03 1.78 -7.80
C ASN A 43 21.50 1.51 -9.24
N ASP A 44 20.60 1.46 -10.22
CA ASP A 44 20.94 1.30 -11.65
C ASP A 44 21.52 2.58 -12.29
N GLY A 45 21.33 3.71 -11.61
CA GLY A 45 21.80 5.04 -12.01
C GLY A 45 20.76 5.91 -12.72
N ILE A 46 19.48 5.54 -12.68
CA ILE A 46 18.32 6.34 -13.03
C ILE A 46 17.58 6.67 -11.72
N PRO A 47 17.35 7.95 -11.38
CA PRO A 47 16.63 8.27 -10.15
C PRO A 47 15.16 7.82 -10.23
N ASP A 48 14.57 7.35 -9.12
CA ASP A 48 13.22 6.75 -9.07
C ASP A 48 12.17 7.65 -9.75
N SER A 49 12.26 8.96 -9.50
CA SER A 49 11.38 9.97 -10.13
C SER A 49 11.38 10.00 -11.66
N GLU A 50 12.35 9.36 -12.31
CA GLU A 50 12.52 9.26 -13.75
C GLU A 50 12.74 7.79 -14.20
N ASP A 51 12.67 6.83 -13.27
CA ASP A 51 12.68 5.40 -13.58
C ASP A 51 11.27 4.92 -13.93
N GLU A 52 11.19 3.88 -14.74
CA GLU A 52 9.94 3.17 -15.05
C GLU A 52 9.84 1.83 -14.29
N ASP A 53 10.87 1.43 -13.52
CA ASP A 53 11.05 0.15 -12.78
C ASP A 53 11.97 0.42 -11.56
N ALA A 54 11.52 1.28 -10.64
CA ALA A 54 12.36 1.90 -9.60
C ALA A 54 12.99 0.89 -8.62
N ASP A 55 12.31 -0.23 -8.35
CA ASP A 55 12.82 -1.30 -7.48
C ASP A 55 13.62 -2.39 -8.24
N GLY A 56 13.69 -2.28 -9.57
CA GLY A 56 14.41 -3.20 -10.44
C GLY A 56 13.91 -4.65 -10.40
N ASP A 57 12.66 -4.89 -9.99
CA ASP A 57 12.06 -6.22 -9.92
C ASP A 57 11.75 -6.79 -11.33
N GLY A 58 11.77 -5.94 -12.36
CA GLY A 58 11.52 -6.25 -13.76
C GLY A 58 10.08 -6.07 -14.19
N ILE A 59 9.25 -5.46 -13.35
CA ILE A 59 7.88 -5.04 -13.55
C ILE A 59 7.88 -3.51 -13.53
N PRO A 60 7.49 -2.87 -14.65
CA PRO A 60 7.40 -1.44 -14.64
C PRO A 60 6.46 -0.90 -13.56
N ASP A 61 6.80 0.19 -12.89
CA ASP A 61 6.04 0.79 -11.77
C ASP A 61 4.57 1.01 -12.13
N TYR A 62 4.30 1.41 -13.38
CA TYR A 62 2.93 1.61 -13.89
C TYR A 62 2.11 0.31 -14.05
N LEU A 63 2.72 -0.85 -13.80
CA LEU A 63 2.14 -2.18 -13.83
C LEU A 63 2.16 -2.89 -12.48
N VAL A 64 2.78 -2.33 -11.44
CA VAL A 64 2.86 -2.93 -10.09
C VAL A 64 1.49 -3.47 -9.66
N ASP A 65 0.43 -2.67 -9.80
CA ASP A 65 -0.94 -3.04 -9.41
C ASP A 65 -1.51 -4.23 -10.21
N LYS A 66 -1.05 -4.45 -11.44
CA LYS A 66 -1.50 -5.59 -12.27
C LYS A 66 -0.77 -6.89 -11.97
N THR A 67 0.18 -6.82 -11.06
CA THR A 67 1.10 -7.91 -10.73
C THR A 67 1.28 -8.11 -9.25
N ARG A 68 0.74 -7.22 -8.40
CA ARG A 68 0.60 -7.41 -6.96
C ARG A 68 -0.19 -8.69 -6.71
N ASP A 69 0.29 -9.48 -5.76
CA ASP A 69 -0.08 -10.86 -5.43
C ASP A 69 0.26 -11.02 -3.94
N THR A 70 -0.57 -10.43 -3.08
CA THR A 70 -0.33 -10.17 -1.66
C THR A 70 -0.09 -11.46 -0.88
N ASP A 71 -0.87 -12.50 -1.17
CA ASP A 71 -0.70 -13.83 -0.58
C ASP A 71 0.31 -14.74 -1.32
N GLY A 72 0.75 -14.33 -2.51
CA GLY A 72 1.68 -15.07 -3.37
C GLY A 72 1.12 -16.36 -3.97
N ASP A 73 -0.20 -16.47 -4.16
CA ASP A 73 -0.85 -17.64 -4.76
C ASP A 73 -0.73 -17.70 -6.30
N GLY A 74 -0.40 -16.56 -6.91
CA GLY A 74 -0.22 -16.38 -8.34
C GLY A 74 -1.45 -15.90 -9.10
N ILE A 75 -2.52 -15.53 -8.39
CA ILE A 75 -3.63 -14.70 -8.85
C ILE A 75 -3.31 -13.28 -8.38
N PRO A 76 -3.21 -12.30 -9.30
CA PRO A 76 -3.01 -10.93 -8.87
C PRO A 76 -4.21 -10.40 -8.09
N ASP A 77 -3.97 -9.54 -7.10
CA ASP A 77 -4.96 -8.97 -6.17
C ASP A 77 -6.25 -8.52 -6.87
N TYR A 78 -6.15 -7.70 -7.93
CA TYR A 78 -7.32 -7.26 -8.73
C TYR A 78 -8.16 -8.39 -9.39
N LEU A 79 -7.74 -9.65 -9.31
CA LEU A 79 -8.46 -10.85 -9.76
C LEU A 79 -8.67 -11.89 -8.66
N ASP A 80 -8.14 -11.69 -7.46
CA ASP A 80 -8.46 -12.51 -6.30
C ASP A 80 -9.74 -11.99 -5.64
N ASP A 81 -10.39 -12.84 -4.83
CA ASP A 81 -11.56 -12.46 -4.03
C ASP A 81 -11.23 -12.56 -2.51
N ASP A 82 -9.94 -12.69 -2.14
CA ASP A 82 -9.37 -13.00 -0.81
C ASP A 82 -7.84 -12.70 -0.85
N ASP A 83 -7.46 -11.43 -0.98
CA ASP A 83 -6.12 -10.94 -1.33
C ASP A 83 -5.01 -11.36 -0.34
N ASP A 84 -5.33 -11.39 0.96
CA ASP A 84 -4.42 -11.85 2.02
C ASP A 84 -4.58 -13.35 2.37
N ASN A 85 -5.60 -13.99 1.80
CA ASN A 85 -5.97 -15.39 1.96
C ASN A 85 -6.25 -15.81 3.43
N ASP A 86 -6.76 -14.90 4.26
CA ASP A 86 -7.16 -15.19 5.65
C ASP A 86 -8.48 -15.98 5.74
N GLY A 87 -9.26 -16.00 4.65
CA GLY A 87 -10.52 -16.70 4.50
C GLY A 87 -11.78 -15.85 4.73
N ILE A 88 -11.65 -14.52 4.81
CA ILE A 88 -12.69 -13.52 4.70
C ILE A 88 -12.56 -12.92 3.29
N PRO A 89 -13.61 -12.95 2.46
CA PRO A 89 -13.53 -12.31 1.15
C PRO A 89 -13.38 -10.79 1.28
N ASP A 90 -12.60 -10.16 0.40
CA ASP A 90 -12.29 -8.71 0.43
C ASP A 90 -13.54 -7.84 0.58
N GLU A 91 -14.64 -8.18 -0.14
CA GLU A 91 -15.94 -7.48 -0.02
C GLU A 91 -16.57 -7.47 1.40
N LEU A 92 -16.00 -8.24 2.32
CA LEU A 92 -16.43 -8.41 3.71
C LEU A 92 -15.27 -8.29 4.71
N ASP A 93 -14.04 -8.05 4.25
CA ASP A 93 -12.93 -7.71 5.11
C ASP A 93 -12.96 -6.22 5.45
N ASP A 94 -12.35 -5.87 6.58
CA ASP A 94 -12.10 -4.47 6.96
C ASP A 94 -10.57 -4.18 6.90
N ASP A 95 -9.76 -5.09 6.31
CA ASP A 95 -8.28 -5.16 6.23
C ASP A 95 -7.91 -6.18 5.12
N ASP A 96 -8.28 -5.91 3.86
CA ASP A 96 -8.30 -6.90 2.75
C ASP A 96 -6.91 -7.36 2.27
N ASP A 97 -5.88 -6.54 2.42
CA ASP A 97 -4.49 -6.89 2.15
C ASP A 97 -3.75 -7.47 3.38
N GLY A 98 -4.42 -7.50 4.53
CA GLY A 98 -3.93 -8.05 5.79
C GLY A 98 -2.72 -7.31 6.36
N ASP A 99 -2.51 -6.05 5.97
CA ASP A 99 -1.41 -5.23 6.43
C ASP A 99 -1.64 -4.67 7.85
N GLY A 100 -2.85 -4.81 8.40
CA GLY A 100 -3.19 -4.40 9.76
C GLY A 100 -3.69 -2.96 9.90
N ILE A 101 -3.76 -2.22 8.81
CA ILE A 101 -4.43 -0.93 8.67
C ILE A 101 -5.84 -1.22 8.14
N PRO A 102 -6.89 -0.77 8.83
CA PRO A 102 -8.23 -1.01 8.30
C PRO A 102 -8.44 -0.31 6.96
N ASP A 103 -9.12 -0.90 5.97
CA ASP A 103 -9.30 -0.32 4.61
C ASP A 103 -9.81 1.14 4.60
N ILE A 104 -10.57 1.53 5.63
CA ILE A 104 -11.10 2.90 5.79
C ILE A 104 -10.06 3.92 6.26
N GLU A 105 -9.01 3.44 6.90
CA GLU A 105 -7.83 4.18 7.37
C GLU A 105 -6.64 3.94 6.44
N ASP A 106 -6.68 2.88 5.64
CA ASP A 106 -5.71 2.56 4.62
C ASP A 106 -5.85 3.52 3.43
N ASP A 107 -4.72 4.09 3.04
CA ASP A 107 -4.61 4.93 1.86
C ASP A 107 -4.07 4.10 0.70
N ASP A 108 -4.40 2.80 0.65
CA ASP A 108 -4.24 1.98 -0.54
C ASP A 108 -5.31 2.33 -1.60
N SER A 109 -5.48 3.64 -1.80
CA SER A 109 -6.25 4.32 -2.85
C SER A 109 -5.86 3.87 -4.27
N LEU A 110 -4.90 2.95 -4.39
CA LEU A 110 -4.43 2.30 -5.62
C LEU A 110 -5.18 0.99 -5.93
N LEU A 111 -5.82 0.34 -4.94
CA LEU A 111 -6.64 -0.87 -5.14
C LEU A 111 -8.13 -0.64 -5.18
N LYS A 112 -8.61 0.51 -4.67
CA LYS A 112 -10.03 0.81 -4.63
C LYS A 112 -10.65 0.60 -6.01
N ASP A 113 -11.59 -0.34 -6.11
CA ASP A 113 -12.36 -0.71 -7.30
C ASP A 113 -13.83 -0.73 -6.86
N SER A 114 -14.45 0.45 -6.90
CA SER A 114 -15.73 0.74 -6.27
C SER A 114 -16.89 -0.06 -6.89
N ASP A 115 -16.75 -0.49 -8.14
CA ASP A 115 -17.74 -1.31 -8.83
C ASP A 115 -17.37 -2.79 -9.01
N GLY A 116 -16.12 -3.15 -8.71
CA GLY A 116 -15.57 -4.50 -8.80
C GLY A 116 -15.46 -5.04 -10.23
N ASP A 117 -15.18 -4.19 -11.22
CA ASP A 117 -15.00 -4.59 -12.62
C ASP A 117 -13.57 -5.01 -12.98
N GLY A 118 -12.65 -4.85 -12.05
CA GLY A 118 -11.23 -5.18 -12.15
C GLY A 118 -10.38 -4.03 -12.73
N ILE A 119 -10.90 -2.81 -12.69
CA ILE A 119 -10.18 -1.57 -13.02
C ILE A 119 -10.19 -0.71 -11.75
N PRO A 120 -9.02 -0.40 -11.17
CA PRO A 120 -8.97 0.51 -10.03
C PRO A 120 -9.55 1.88 -10.37
N ASP A 121 -10.24 2.51 -9.43
CA ASP A 121 -10.94 3.80 -9.52
C ASP A 121 -10.06 4.87 -10.17
N TYR A 122 -8.79 4.97 -9.77
CA TYR A 122 -7.87 5.97 -10.34
C TYR A 122 -7.61 5.80 -11.87
N LEU A 123 -7.97 4.65 -12.46
CA LEU A 123 -7.93 4.33 -13.89
C LEU A 123 -9.31 4.15 -14.54
N ASP A 124 -10.39 4.11 -13.77
CA ASP A 124 -11.75 4.13 -14.30
C ASP A 124 -12.19 5.59 -14.62
N ASP A 125 -13.20 5.74 -15.47
CA ASP A 125 -13.84 7.02 -15.80
C ASP A 125 -15.31 7.06 -15.25
N ASP A 126 -15.74 6.02 -14.52
CA ASP A 126 -17.10 5.75 -13.99
C ASP A 126 -16.99 4.74 -12.82
N ASP A 127 -16.33 5.13 -11.72
CA ASP A 127 -15.84 4.27 -10.60
C ASP A 127 -16.93 3.39 -9.96
N ASP A 128 -18.17 3.87 -9.85
CA ASP A 128 -19.31 3.11 -9.31
C ASP A 128 -20.21 2.46 -10.41
N ASN A 129 -19.85 2.66 -11.68
CA ASN A 129 -20.55 2.22 -12.89
C ASN A 129 -22.06 2.58 -12.91
N ASP A 130 -22.49 3.69 -12.28
CA ASP A 130 -23.89 4.14 -12.30
C ASP A 130 -24.29 4.77 -13.65
N GLY A 131 -23.29 5.14 -14.46
CA GLY A 131 -23.43 5.75 -15.77
C GLY A 131 -23.31 7.28 -15.78
N ILE A 132 -22.84 7.88 -14.70
CA ILE A 132 -22.39 9.26 -14.58
C ILE A 132 -20.87 9.24 -14.40
N PRO A 133 -20.10 9.69 -15.40
CA PRO A 133 -18.65 9.72 -15.26
C PRO A 133 -18.19 10.59 -14.09
N ASP A 134 -17.14 10.19 -13.37
CA ASP A 134 -16.68 10.75 -12.08
C ASP A 134 -16.53 12.27 -12.13
N TYR A 135 -15.99 12.81 -13.23
CA TYR A 135 -15.86 14.27 -13.41
C TYR A 135 -17.21 15.05 -13.45
N LEU A 136 -18.34 14.34 -13.43
CA LEU A 136 -19.71 14.84 -13.34
C LEU A 136 -20.52 14.20 -12.21
N ASP A 137 -19.96 13.23 -11.48
CA ASP A 137 -20.58 12.72 -10.27
C ASP A 137 -20.28 13.65 -9.08
N ASP A 138 -21.13 13.60 -8.06
CA ASP A 138 -20.91 14.24 -6.77
C ASP A 138 -20.65 13.17 -5.66
N ASP A 139 -20.57 11.88 -6.02
CA ASP A 139 -20.41 10.67 -5.17
C ASP A 139 -19.79 9.57 -6.07
N ASP A 140 -18.55 9.77 -6.55
CA ASP A 140 -17.92 8.96 -7.62
C ASP A 140 -17.74 7.48 -7.29
N ASP A 141 -17.46 7.15 -6.03
CA ASP A 141 -17.35 5.78 -5.52
C ASP A 141 -18.69 5.13 -5.10
N GLY A 142 -19.78 5.91 -5.10
CA GLY A 142 -21.12 5.46 -4.72
C GLY A 142 -21.28 4.99 -3.27
N ASP A 143 -20.38 5.36 -2.35
CA ASP A 143 -20.42 4.95 -0.93
C ASP A 143 -21.51 5.69 -0.12
N GLY A 144 -22.04 6.79 -0.68
CA GLY A 144 -23.08 7.64 -0.13
C GLY A 144 -22.56 8.85 0.66
N ILE A 145 -21.27 9.14 0.60
CA ILE A 145 -20.54 10.29 1.10
C ILE A 145 -20.07 11.10 -0.12
N PRO A 146 -20.60 12.32 -0.33
CA PRO A 146 -20.19 13.11 -1.49
C PRO A 146 -18.70 13.43 -1.52
N ASP A 147 -18.07 13.48 -2.70
CA ASP A 147 -16.61 13.71 -2.84
C ASP A 147 -16.15 15.03 -2.19
N GLU A 148 -17.00 16.07 -2.16
CA GLU A 148 -16.70 17.33 -1.44
C GLU A 148 -16.59 17.12 0.08
N GLU A 149 -17.38 16.20 0.64
CA GLU A 149 -17.28 15.81 2.05
C GLU A 149 -16.05 14.93 2.31
N GLU A 150 -15.71 14.02 1.39
CA GLU A 150 -14.51 13.18 1.47
C GLU A 150 -13.21 13.99 1.35
N GLU A 151 -13.09 14.88 0.36
CA GLU A 151 -11.94 15.80 0.21
C GLU A 151 -11.75 16.62 1.50
N ASN A 152 -12.87 16.99 2.13
CA ASN A 152 -12.84 17.72 3.38
C ASN A 152 -12.55 16.83 4.60
N MET A 153 -12.82 15.53 4.55
CA MET A 153 -12.35 14.56 5.56
C MET A 153 -10.86 14.33 5.43
N TYR A 154 -10.32 14.25 4.20
CA TYR A 154 -8.88 14.19 3.94
C TYR A 154 -8.14 15.38 4.57
N TYR A 155 -8.60 16.63 4.35
CA TYR A 155 -8.00 17.82 5.01
C TYR A 155 -8.27 17.92 6.53
N GLN A 156 -9.06 17.01 7.09
CA GLN A 156 -9.35 16.95 8.53
C GLN A 156 -8.81 15.68 9.19
N ARG A 157 -8.12 14.80 8.44
CA ARG A 157 -7.40 13.64 8.97
C ARG A 157 -6.40 14.13 10.04
N ASP A 158 -6.39 13.45 11.18
CA ASP A 158 -5.67 13.78 12.43
C ASP A 158 -5.41 12.43 13.11
N THR A 159 -4.45 11.69 12.56
CA THR A 159 -4.20 10.26 12.80
C THR A 159 -3.84 9.98 14.25
N ASP A 160 -2.99 10.82 14.85
CA ASP A 160 -2.64 10.71 16.28
C ASP A 160 -3.64 11.40 17.24
N GLY A 161 -4.56 12.20 16.70
CA GLY A 161 -5.57 12.95 17.44
C GLY A 161 -5.00 14.08 18.30
N ASP A 162 -3.83 14.62 17.99
CA ASP A 162 -3.21 15.73 18.71
C ASP A 162 -3.84 17.10 18.36
N GLY A 163 -4.60 17.14 17.28
CA GLY A 163 -5.33 18.31 16.79
C GLY A 163 -4.57 19.13 15.76
N ILE A 164 -3.46 18.62 15.23
CA ILE A 164 -2.82 19.04 13.99
C ILE A 164 -3.28 18.07 12.90
N PRO A 165 -3.90 18.55 11.81
CA PRO A 165 -4.26 17.65 10.73
C PRO A 165 -3.00 17.11 10.03
N ASP A 166 -3.05 15.87 9.56
CA ASP A 166 -1.91 15.12 9.01
C ASP A 166 -1.14 15.91 7.94
N TYR A 167 -1.83 16.53 6.99
CA TYR A 167 -1.19 17.37 5.96
C TYR A 167 -0.39 18.60 6.50
N LEU A 168 -0.49 18.90 7.80
CA LEU A 168 0.26 19.92 8.54
C LEU A 168 1.06 19.36 9.72
N ASP A 169 0.96 18.08 10.02
CA ASP A 169 1.84 17.42 10.97
C ASP A 169 3.15 17.04 10.28
N ASP A 170 4.20 16.91 11.08
CA ASP A 170 5.49 16.42 10.63
C ASP A 170 5.75 15.03 11.27
N ASP A 171 4.75 14.37 11.87
CA ASP A 171 4.79 13.12 12.65
C ASP A 171 3.34 12.67 12.90
N ASP A 172 2.64 12.31 11.82
CA ASP A 172 1.17 12.09 11.73
C ASP A 172 0.64 11.07 12.75
N ASP A 173 1.48 10.11 13.17
CA ASP A 173 1.13 9.05 14.13
C ASP A 173 1.73 9.24 15.55
N ASN A 174 2.53 10.29 15.75
CA ASN A 174 3.26 10.63 16.98
C ASN A 174 4.15 9.51 17.52
N ASP A 175 4.69 8.65 16.64
CA ASP A 175 5.64 7.61 17.02
C ASP A 175 7.02 8.19 17.40
N GLY A 176 7.25 9.46 17.05
CA GLY A 176 8.47 10.21 17.32
C GLY A 176 9.46 10.22 16.15
N ILE A 177 9.05 9.79 14.97
CA ILE A 177 9.77 9.80 13.70
C ILE A 177 8.93 10.60 12.69
N PRO A 178 9.51 11.62 12.04
CA PRO A 178 8.77 12.40 11.07
C PRO A 178 8.30 11.62 9.83
N ASP A 179 7.17 12.07 9.26
CA ASP A 179 6.60 11.64 7.97
C ASP A 179 7.54 11.91 6.79
#